data_AF-A0A3D0QW24-F1
#
_entry.id   AF-A0A3D0QW24-F1
#
_cell.length_a   1.000
_cell.length_b   1.000
_cell.length_c   1.000
_cell.angle_alpha   90.00
_cell.angle_beta   90.00
_cell.angle_gamma   90.00
#
_symmetry.space_group_name_H-M   'P 1'
#
loop_
_entity.id
_entity.type
_entity.pdbx_description
1 polymer ?
#
loop_
_entity_poly.entity_id
_entity_poly.type
_entity_poly.pdbx_seq_one_letter_code
_entity_poly.pdbx_strand_id
1 'polypeptide(L)' 'MALWEGEGMPDHGDCAAMVETEGMSSHPLEQDTVLCVRTGEGHIARLRVSSFPENYGPFVKFDAVIWTPSDA' A
#
# COMPACT_ATOMS: atom_id res chain seq x y z
N MET A 1 -5.37 -1.73 -6.22
CA MET A 1 -4.09 -1.58 -5.50
C MET A 1 -3.00 -2.24 -6.31
N ALA A 2 -1.74 -1.97 -6.03
CA ALA A 2 -0.60 -2.57 -6.72
C ALA A 2 0.48 -3.00 -5.70
N LEU A 3 1.20 -4.09 -6.00
CA LEU A 3 2.31 -4.58 -5.18
C LEU A 3 3.59 -3.82 -5.55
N TRP A 4 4.31 -3.27 -4.58
CA TRP A 4 5.61 -2.69 -4.83
C TRP A 4 6.72 -3.74 -4.78
N GLU A 5 7.40 -3.97 -5.90
CA GLU A 5 8.52 -4.91 -6.05
C GLU A 5 9.88 -4.21 -6.27
N GLY A 6 9.90 -2.87 -6.22
CA GLY A 6 11.11 -2.07 -6.40
C GLY A 6 12.00 -2.02 -5.15
N GLU A 7 13.20 -1.46 -5.30
CA GLU A 7 14.10 -1.21 -4.16
C GLU A 7 13.61 -0.01 -3.33
N GLY A 8 13.71 -0.13 -2.00
CA GLY A 8 13.33 0.94 -1.08
C GLY A 8 11.82 1.06 -0.87
N MET A 9 11.40 2.21 -0.34
CA MET A 9 9.99 2.51 -0.06
C MET A 9 9.46 3.48 -1.12
N PRO A 10 8.37 3.13 -1.83
CA PRO A 10 7.85 3.97 -2.90
C PRO A 10 7.36 5.30 -2.33
N ASP A 11 7.58 6.37 -3.09
CA ASP A 11 6.99 7.67 -2.77
C ASP A 11 5.60 7.83 -3.42
N HIS A 12 5.06 9.05 -3.38
CA HIS A 12 3.78 9.36 -3.98
C HIS A 12 3.76 9.09 -5.49
N GLY A 13 4.81 9.49 -6.22
CA GLY A 13 4.89 9.37 -7.67
C GLY A 13 4.98 7.92 -8.12
N ASP A 14 5.81 7.13 -7.43
CA ASP A 14 5.91 5.69 -7.64
C ASP A 14 4.55 5.00 -7.46
N CYS A 15 3.89 5.27 -6.33
CA CYS A 15 2.60 4.66 -6.04
C CYS A 15 1.49 5.12 -6.99
N ALA A 16 1.47 6.40 -7.38
CA ALA A 16 0.50 6.93 -8.33
C ALA A 16 0.65 6.26 -9.70
N ALA A 17 1.89 6.14 -10.21
CA ALA A 17 2.14 5.49 -11.50
C ALA A 17 1.71 4.02 -11.50
N MET A 18 1.99 3.30 -10.41
CA MET A 18 1.66 1.89 -10.30
C MET A 18 0.16 1.62 -10.25
N VAL A 19 -0.60 2.36 -9.44
CA VAL A 19 -2.05 2.09 -9.30
C VAL A 19 -2.86 2.48 -10.54
N GLU A 20 -2.35 3.38 -11.38
CA GLU A 20 -2.95 3.72 -12.68
C GLU A 20 -2.63 2.67 -13.76
N THR A 21 -1.47 2.02 -13.68
CA THR A 21 -1.01 1.05 -14.69
C THR A 21 -1.49 -0.37 -14.38
N GLU A 22 -1.41 -0.79 -13.11
CA GLU A 22 -1.73 -2.14 -12.68
C GLU A 22 -2.65 -2.11 -11.45
N GLY A 23 -3.87 -2.60 -11.65
CA GLY A 23 -4.87 -2.73 -10.61
C GLY A 23 -5.10 -4.20 -10.23
N MET A 24 -4.76 -4.55 -8.99
CA MET A 24 -5.13 -5.81 -8.34
C MET A 24 -6.25 -5.59 -7.32
N SER A 25 -7.10 -6.61 -7.16
CA SER A 25 -8.19 -6.65 -6.18
C SER A 25 -7.80 -7.40 -4.90
N SER A 26 -6.86 -8.34 -4.98
CA SER A 26 -6.34 -9.07 -3.82
C SER A 26 -4.87 -9.48 -4.01
N HIS A 27 -4.17 -9.68 -2.90
CA HIS A 27 -2.81 -10.20 -2.87
C HIS A 27 -2.56 -10.91 -1.52
N PRO A 28 -1.87 -12.06 -1.47
CA PRO A 28 -1.39 -12.65 -0.22
C PRO A 28 -0.45 -11.67 0.49
N LEU A 29 -0.53 -11.56 1.81
CA LEU A 29 0.32 -10.67 2.58
C LEU A 29 1.39 -11.46 3.32
N GLU A 30 2.60 -10.93 3.30
CA GLU A 30 3.72 -11.37 4.11
C GLU A 30 4.26 -10.18 4.91
N GLN A 31 5.16 -10.47 5.86
CA GLN A 31 5.82 -9.41 6.62
C GLN A 31 6.58 -8.51 5.65
N ASP A 32 6.52 -7.20 5.86
CA ASP A 32 7.15 -6.19 5.01
C ASP A 32 6.61 -6.05 3.58
N THR A 33 5.53 -6.75 3.20
CA THR A 33 4.82 -6.47 1.94
C THR A 33 4.44 -4.99 1.85
N VAL A 34 4.75 -4.35 0.73
CA VAL A 34 4.42 -2.95 0.45
C VAL A 34 3.38 -2.86 -0.66
N LEU A 35 2.28 -2.18 -0.38
CA LEU A 35 1.18 -1.96 -1.31
C LEU A 35 1.00 -0.47 -1.60
N CYS A 36 0.82 -0.15 -2.87
CA CYS A 36 0.33 1.14 -3.32
C CYS A 36 -1.18 1.06 -3.54
N VAL A 37 -1.93 2.01 -2.99
CA VAL A 37 -3.39 1.98 -2.99
C VAL A 37 -3.94 3.34 -3.40
N ARG A 38 -4.95 3.33 -4.27
CA ARG A 38 -5.81 4.48 -4.53
C ARG A 38 -7.11 4.29 -3.75
N THR A 39 -7.44 5.23 -2.87
CA THR A 39 -8.70 5.18 -2.11
C THR A 39 -9.88 5.55 -3.02
N GLY A 40 -11.11 5.22 -2.60
CA GLY A 40 -12.32 5.63 -3.33
C GLY A 40 -12.49 7.15 -3.45
N GLU A 41 -11.88 7.90 -2.53
CA GLU A 41 -11.84 9.37 -2.54
C GLU A 41 -10.72 9.93 -3.43
N GLY A 42 -9.91 9.06 -4.04
CA GLY A 42 -8.85 9.43 -4.97
C GLY A 42 -7.50 9.73 -4.32
N HIS A 43 -7.34 9.49 -3.01
CA HIS A 43 -6.03 9.64 -2.36
C HIS A 43 -5.11 8.51 -2.77
N ILE A 44 -3.81 8.79 -2.83
CA ILE A 44 -2.77 7.77 -2.98
C ILE A 44 -2.24 7.44 -1.59
N ALA A 45 -1.99 6.16 -1.35
CA ALA A 45 -1.44 5.67 -0.09
C ALA A 45 -0.41 4.57 -0.32
N ARG A 46 0.57 4.53 0.57
CA ARG A 46 1.49 3.40 0.74
C ARG A 46 1.18 2.70 2.05
N LEU A 47 1.00 1.39 1.98
CA LEU A 47 0.82 0.51 3.13
C LEU A 47 2.00 -0.46 3.20
N ARG A 48 2.68 -0.56 4.33
CA ARG A 48 3.68 -1.61 4.61
C ARG A 48 3.15 -2.51 5.71
N VAL A 49 3.13 -3.81 5.50
CA VAL A 49 2.80 -4.77 6.57
C VAL A 49 3.85 -4.67 7.67
N SER A 50 3.42 -4.26 8.86
CA SER A 50 4.31 -4.10 10.02
C SER A 50 4.23 -5.28 11.00
N SER A 51 3.09 -5.99 11.10
CA SER A 51 3.00 -7.24 11.88
C SER A 51 1.71 -8.02 11.62
N PHE A 52 1.76 -9.32 11.93
CA PHE A 52 0.60 -10.22 12.07
C PHE A 52 0.41 -10.58 13.55
N PRO A 53 -0.56 -9.98 14.27
CA PRO A 53 -0.77 -10.27 15.69
C PRO A 53 -1.27 -11.70 15.92
N GLU A 54 -0.56 -12.48 16.74
CA GLU A 54 -0.85 -13.91 16.94
C GLU A 54 -2.16 -14.20 17.71
N ASN A 55 -2.64 -13.25 18.53
CA ASN A 55 -3.72 -13.48 19.50
C ASN A 55 -5.08 -12.86 19.11
N TYR A 56 -5.16 -12.23 17.94
CA TYR A 56 -6.38 -11.57 17.47
C TYR A 56 -6.59 -11.96 16.00
N GLY A 57 -7.59 -12.79 15.70
CA GLY A 57 -8.15 -13.03 14.36
C GLY A 57 -7.16 -13.13 13.16
N PRO A 58 -7.65 -13.03 11.91
CA PRO A 58 -6.79 -12.77 10.77
C PRO A 58 -6.57 -11.26 10.63
N PHE A 59 -5.92 -10.64 11.63
CA PHE A 59 -5.59 -9.22 11.55
C PHE A 59 -4.17 -9.02 11.04
N VAL A 60 -3.97 -7.90 10.36
CA VAL A 60 -2.67 -7.42 9.91
C VAL A 60 -2.56 -5.96 10.30
N LYS A 61 -1.39 -5.54 10.77
CA LYS A 61 -1.08 -4.13 11.01
C LYS A 61 -0.27 -3.58 9.85
N PHE A 62 -0.56 -2.34 9.49
CA PHE A 62 0.17 -1.61 8.46
C PHE A 62 0.74 -0.32 9.02
N ASP A 63 1.95 0.02 8.59
CA ASP A 63 2.42 1.40 8.59
C ASP A 63 1.90 2.06 7.32
N ALA A 64 1.18 3.18 7.47
CA ALA A 64 0.52 3.86 6.36
C ALA A 64 1.04 5.27 6.18
N VAL A 65 1.29 5.65 4.92
CA VAL A 65 1.42 7.04 4.49
C VAL A 65 0.29 7.31 3.51
N ILE A 66 -0.47 8.37 3.75
CA ILE A 66 -1.58 8.78 2.91
C ILE A 66 -1.26 10.19 2.43
N TRP A 67 -1.17 10.36 1.13
CA TRP A 67 -0.97 11.67 0.49
C TRP A 67 -2.32 12.27 0.12
N THR A 68 -2.46 13.58 0.37
CA THR A 68 -3.63 14.31 -0.08
C THR A 68 -3.51 14.62 -1.57
N PRO A 69 -4.62 14.84 -2.29
CA PRO A 69 -4.58 15.20 -3.70
C PRO A 69 -3.80 16.48 -4.01
N SER A 70 -3.57 17.32 -2.99
CA SER A 70 -2.76 18.55 -3.05
C SER A 70 -1.26 18.35 -2.84
N ASP A 71 -0.83 17.14 -2.48
CA ASP A 71 0.59 16.80 -2.29
C ASP A 71 1.27 16.32 -3.60
N ALA A 72 0.58 16.49 -4.74
CA ALA A 72 1.00 16.08 -6.07
C ALA A 72 1.75 17.19 -6.85
#